data_AF-A0A8H8JSF9-F1
#
_entry.id   AF-A0A8H8JSF9-F1
#
_cell.length_a   1.000
_cell.length_b   1.000
_cell.length_c   1.000
_cell.angle_alpha   90.00
_cell.angle_beta   90.00
_cell.angle_gamma   90.00
#
_symmetry.space_group_name_H-M   'P 1'
#
loop_
_entity.id
_entity.type
_entity.pdbx_description
1 polymer ?
#
loop_
_entity_poly.entity_id
_entity_poly.type
_entity_poly.pdbx_seq_one_letter_code
_entity_poly.pdbx_strand_id
1 'polypeptide(L)'
;MGIVTVVPQIMLPLAADLAPPERRASAISIVLSGLLLGILFARVLSGIIAEFATWRLIYWISCGMQFVNVFAMWLVVPDYPAKQTGLSYFGILYTMGRYAVTEPTLIQCCLIGLLSSAIFVNFWVNLTFLLTDAPYHFSTLQIGLFGLIGALGVMTAPLVGRFVDKLSGWTTTGISIAIGIAFQSTFTGAAGLHIAAVVIVCFGLDVGSQMNQVSNSSRIYAIEPLARARMNAVFVISVRQGQVMGTSVGTRVYLQHGWRASGALALGFHGLQLVLLFLRGPRVERKSWIGWANAPTPGKEIQEESSKNLEIVENEKV
;
A
#
# COMPACT_ATOMS: atom_id res chain seq x y z
N MET A 1 15.92 -6.20 1.48
CA MET A 1 15.70 -5.00 0.65
C MET A 1 14.69 -3.99 1.21
N GLY A 2 13.86 -4.30 2.22
CA GLY A 2 12.87 -3.33 2.76
C GLY A 2 13.42 -2.10 3.49
N ILE A 3 14.68 -2.14 3.97
CA ILE A 3 15.31 -1.05 4.72
C ILE A 3 15.88 0.04 3.80
N VAL A 4 16.16 -0.29 2.53
CA VAL A 4 16.89 0.59 1.59
C VAL A 4 15.94 1.31 0.62
N THR A 5 14.70 0.85 0.47
CA THR A 5 13.72 1.41 -0.48
C THR A 5 12.85 2.50 0.17
N VAL A 6 13.47 3.65 0.48
CA VAL A 6 12.78 4.84 1.04
C VAL A 6 12.51 5.91 -0.03
N VAL A 7 12.98 5.69 -1.27
CA VAL A 7 12.97 6.70 -2.35
C VAL A 7 11.58 7.28 -2.63
N PRO A 8 10.50 6.49 -2.87
CA PRO A 8 9.19 7.07 -3.16
C PRO A 8 8.63 7.88 -1.98
N GLN A 9 8.96 7.47 -0.76
CA GLN A 9 8.44 8.08 0.47
C GLN A 9 9.11 9.42 0.78
N ILE A 10 10.34 9.64 0.31
CA ILE A 10 11.07 10.91 0.43
C ILE A 10 10.79 11.82 -0.77
N MET A 11 10.68 11.24 -1.96
CA MET A 11 10.48 11.99 -3.21
C MET A 11 9.15 12.75 -3.24
N LEU A 12 8.05 12.15 -2.77
CA LEU A 12 6.75 12.82 -2.75
C LEU A 12 6.75 14.08 -1.86
N PRO A 13 7.17 14.02 -0.58
CA PRO A 13 7.29 15.21 0.26
C PRO A 13 8.30 16.22 -0.27
N LEU A 14 9.45 15.77 -0.79
CA LEU A 14 10.48 16.64 -1.33
C LEU A 14 9.98 17.42 -2.55
N ALA A 15 9.26 16.76 -3.46
CA ALA A 15 8.64 17.41 -4.62
C ALA A 15 7.56 18.42 -4.21
N ALA A 16 6.81 18.13 -3.14
CA ALA A 16 5.83 19.07 -2.58
C ALA A 16 6.50 20.30 -1.93
N ASP A 17 7.63 20.10 -1.26
CA ASP A 17 8.42 21.16 -0.63
C ASP A 17 9.14 22.05 -1.66
N LEU A 18 9.61 21.50 -2.79
CA LEU A 18 10.29 22.24 -3.87
C LEU A 18 9.32 23.03 -4.77
N ALA A 19 8.07 22.58 -4.89
CA ALA A 19 7.12 23.15 -5.84
C ALA A 19 6.43 24.43 -5.29
N PRO A 20 6.24 25.47 -6.14
CA PRO A 20 5.45 26.65 -5.80
C PRO A 20 4.04 26.26 -5.34
N PRO A 21 3.44 26.95 -4.34
CA PRO A 21 2.13 26.59 -3.78
C PRO A 21 1.04 26.39 -4.84
N GLU A 22 1.04 27.19 -5.91
CA GLU A 22 0.02 27.09 -6.98
C GLU A 22 0.20 25.85 -7.87
N ARG A 23 1.39 25.22 -7.87
CA ARG A 23 1.72 24.07 -8.73
C ARG A 23 2.08 22.79 -7.95
N ARG A 24 1.99 22.79 -6.61
CA ARG A 24 2.29 21.62 -5.77
C ARG A 24 1.55 20.36 -6.20
N ALA A 25 0.24 20.46 -6.44
CA ALA A 25 -0.56 19.33 -6.88
C ALA A 25 -0.07 18.77 -8.23
N SER A 26 0.24 19.65 -9.19
CA SER A 26 0.76 19.25 -10.50
C SER A 26 2.13 18.57 -10.39
N ALA A 27 3.04 19.10 -9.57
CA ALA A 27 4.35 18.49 -9.33
C ALA A 27 4.24 17.10 -8.69
N ILE A 28 3.39 16.96 -7.67
CA ILE A 28 3.11 15.67 -7.02
C ILE A 28 2.52 14.67 -8.03
N SER A 29 1.56 15.11 -8.87
CA SER A 29 0.98 14.28 -9.92
C SER A 29 2.00 13.83 -10.96
N ILE A 30 2.93 14.69 -11.39
CA ILE A 30 4.00 14.32 -12.33
C ILE A 30 4.90 13.23 -11.73
N VAL A 31 5.31 13.38 -10.47
CA VAL A 31 6.14 12.38 -9.77
C VAL A 31 5.39 11.05 -9.63
N LEU A 32 4.10 11.10 -9.26
CA LEU A 32 3.26 9.92 -9.19
C LEU A 32 3.11 9.24 -10.55
N SER A 33 2.81 9.99 -11.62
CA SER A 33 2.73 9.45 -12.98
C SER A 33 4.03 8.80 -13.44
N GLY A 34 5.18 9.41 -13.13
CA GLY A 34 6.50 8.84 -13.40
C GLY A 34 6.74 7.53 -12.64
N LEU A 35 6.33 7.45 -11.38
CA LEU A 35 6.39 6.23 -10.58
C LEU A 35 5.52 5.11 -11.20
N LEU A 36 4.28 5.42 -11.59
CA LEU A 36 3.37 4.46 -12.23
C LEU A 36 3.93 3.95 -13.55
N LEU A 37 4.42 4.88 -14.38
CA LEU A 37 5.04 4.57 -15.66
C LEU A 37 6.30 3.72 -15.48
N GLY A 38 7.12 4.02 -14.46
CA GLY A 38 8.30 3.23 -14.12
C GLY A 38 7.96 1.79 -13.72
N ILE A 39 6.94 1.58 -12.89
CA ILE A 39 6.45 0.24 -12.50
C ILE A 39 5.99 -0.54 -13.74
N LEU A 40 5.29 0.14 -14.66
CA LEU A 40 4.81 -0.42 -15.92
C LEU A 40 5.93 -0.85 -16.86
N PHE A 41 6.80 0.10 -17.20
CA PHE A 41 7.92 -0.14 -18.11
C PHE A 41 8.87 -1.19 -17.53
N ALA A 42 9.11 -1.19 -16.22
CA ALA A 42 9.96 -2.19 -15.58
C ALA A 42 9.46 -3.62 -15.80
N ARG A 43 8.14 -3.85 -15.70
CA ARG A 43 7.56 -5.19 -15.89
C ARG A 43 7.62 -5.65 -17.35
N VAL A 44 7.26 -4.78 -18.29
CA VAL A 44 7.28 -5.11 -19.73
C VAL A 44 8.72 -5.29 -20.21
N LEU A 45 9.63 -4.37 -19.86
CA LEU A 45 11.03 -4.44 -20.25
C LEU A 45 11.72 -5.66 -19.63
N SER A 46 11.43 -5.97 -18.36
CA SER A 46 11.92 -7.19 -17.72
C SER A 46 11.42 -8.46 -18.41
N GLY A 47 10.16 -8.48 -18.85
CA GLY A 47 9.59 -9.61 -19.60
C GLY A 47 10.25 -9.81 -20.96
N ILE A 48 10.43 -8.73 -21.73
CA ILE A 48 11.09 -8.75 -23.04
C ILE A 48 12.56 -9.17 -22.89
N ILE A 49 13.30 -8.57 -21.98
CA ILE A 49 14.73 -8.87 -21.78
C ILE A 49 14.91 -10.30 -21.28
N ALA A 50 14.06 -10.80 -20.39
CA ALA A 50 14.15 -12.17 -19.91
C ALA A 50 13.81 -13.22 -20.98
N GLU A 51 12.98 -12.87 -21.96
CA GLU A 51 12.61 -13.76 -23.08
C GLU A 51 13.72 -13.83 -24.13
N PHE A 52 14.32 -12.68 -24.51
CA PHE A 52 15.29 -12.60 -25.62
C PHE A 52 16.76 -12.56 -25.18
N ALA A 53 17.04 -12.32 -23.89
CA ALA A 53 18.40 -12.20 -23.36
C ALA A 53 18.52 -12.89 -21.99
N THR A 54 19.73 -12.91 -21.44
CA THR A 54 19.95 -13.44 -20.09
C THR A 54 19.41 -12.48 -19.03
N TRP A 55 18.74 -13.02 -18.01
CA TRP A 55 18.27 -12.29 -16.82
C TRP A 55 19.33 -11.38 -16.17
N ARG A 56 20.63 -11.71 -16.31
CA ARG A 56 21.77 -10.92 -15.81
C ARG A 56 21.81 -9.51 -16.41
N LEU A 57 21.38 -9.34 -17.66
CA LEU A 57 21.40 -8.05 -18.35
C LEU A 57 20.49 -7.02 -17.65
N ILE A 58 19.38 -7.47 -17.07
CA ILE A 58 18.43 -6.64 -16.31
C ILE A 58 19.14 -6.00 -15.12
N TYR A 59 20.00 -6.76 -14.42
CA TYR A 59 20.76 -6.25 -13.28
C TYR A 59 21.82 -5.23 -13.71
N TRP A 60 22.50 -5.45 -14.84
CA TRP A 60 23.47 -4.49 -15.38
C TRP A 60 22.81 -3.17 -15.82
N ILE A 61 21.69 -3.25 -16.54
CA ILE A 61 20.91 -2.07 -16.94
C ILE A 61 20.41 -1.31 -15.71
N SER A 62 19.88 -2.03 -14.71
CA SER A 62 19.42 -1.43 -13.46
C SER A 62 20.55 -0.72 -12.72
N CYS A 63 21.75 -1.31 -12.69
CA CYS A 63 22.94 -0.70 -12.10
C CYS A 63 23.29 0.62 -12.81
N GLY A 64 23.39 0.60 -14.14
CA GLY A 64 23.67 1.81 -14.93
C GLY A 64 22.63 2.91 -14.73
N MET A 65 21.34 2.56 -14.74
CA MET A 65 20.26 3.51 -14.52
C MET A 65 20.29 4.13 -13.12
N GLN A 66 20.66 3.35 -12.09
CA GLN A 66 20.84 3.88 -10.74
C GLN A 66 22.04 4.82 -10.64
N PHE A 67 23.15 4.55 -11.32
CA PHE A 67 24.28 5.47 -11.41
C PHE A 67 23.91 6.79 -12.07
N VAL A 68 23.18 6.74 -13.18
CA VAL A 68 22.67 7.94 -13.86
C VAL A 68 21.75 8.74 -12.93
N ASN A 69 20.87 8.07 -12.19
CA ASN A 69 19.99 8.73 -11.23
C ASN A 69 20.74 9.41 -10.08
N VAL A 70 21.75 8.75 -9.51
CA VAL A 70 22.63 9.34 -8.47
C VAL A 70 23.38 10.54 -9.01
N PHE A 71 23.95 10.42 -10.21
CA PHE A 71 24.69 11.50 -10.85
C PHE A 71 23.78 12.70 -11.17
N ALA A 72 22.56 12.45 -11.67
CA ALA A 72 21.58 13.50 -11.91
C ALA A 72 21.14 14.19 -10.61
N MET A 73 20.91 13.44 -9.52
CA MET A 73 20.61 14.03 -8.22
C MET A 73 21.76 14.88 -7.70
N TRP A 74 23.00 14.42 -7.87
CA TRP A 74 24.19 15.18 -7.45
C TRP A 74 24.33 16.52 -8.19
N LEU A 75 23.89 16.59 -9.45
CA LEU A 75 23.94 17.83 -10.24
C LEU A 75 22.76 18.77 -9.98
N VAL A 76 21.57 18.23 -9.70
CA VAL A 76 20.31 18.99 -9.73
C VAL A 76 19.80 19.36 -8.34
N VAL A 77 20.07 18.56 -7.31
CA VAL A 77 19.53 18.78 -5.96
C VAL A 77 20.32 19.90 -5.27
N PRO A 78 19.70 21.06 -4.95
CA PRO A 78 20.36 22.12 -4.19
C PRO A 78 20.60 21.66 -2.75
N ASP A 79 21.67 22.16 -2.12
CA ASP A 79 21.91 21.97 -0.68
C ASP A 79 20.75 22.57 0.13
N TYR A 80 19.86 21.71 0.62
CA TYR A 80 18.77 22.13 1.50
C TYR A 80 19.27 22.21 2.95
N PRO A 81 19.00 23.31 3.67
CA PRO A 81 19.33 23.39 5.08
C PRO A 81 18.57 22.31 5.84
N ALA A 82 19.27 21.62 6.74
CA ALA A 82 18.66 20.63 7.61
C ALA A 82 17.48 21.29 8.36
N LYS A 83 16.26 20.78 8.15
CA LYS A 83 15.12 21.08 9.03
C LYS A 83 15.49 20.54 10.42
N GLN A 84 16.12 21.38 11.23
CA GLN A 84 16.48 21.08 12.61
C GLN A 84 15.19 20.87 13.40
N THR A 85 14.74 19.62 13.46
CA THR A 85 13.83 19.19 14.53
C THR A 85 14.73 18.88 15.72
N GLY A 86 14.55 19.58 16.84
CA GLY A 86 15.38 19.45 18.06
C GLY A 86 15.27 18.09 18.78
N LEU A 87 15.08 16.99 18.05
CA LEU A 87 14.97 15.63 18.55
C LEU A 87 16.17 14.82 18.08
N SER A 88 16.87 14.18 19.01
CA SER A 88 17.89 13.20 18.64
C SER A 88 17.25 12.03 17.89
N TYR A 89 18.01 11.39 16.99
CA TYR A 89 17.57 10.21 16.24
C TYR A 89 16.98 9.12 17.17
N PHE A 90 17.59 8.91 18.33
CA PHE A 90 17.09 7.99 19.35
C PHE A 90 15.79 8.47 20.01
N GLY A 91 15.58 9.78 20.17
CA GLY A 91 14.32 10.36 20.60
C GLY A 91 13.19 10.14 19.59
N ILE A 92 13.49 10.15 18.28
CA ILE A 92 12.52 9.83 17.22
C ILE A 92 12.13 8.34 17.30
N LEU A 93 13.11 7.43 17.42
CA LEU A 93 12.85 6.00 17.58
C LEU A 93 12.07 5.68 18.87
N TYR A 94 12.42 6.31 19.99
CA TYR A 94 11.70 6.13 21.25
C TYR A 94 10.25 6.62 21.15
N THR A 95 10.02 7.78 20.54
CA THR A 95 8.65 8.30 20.34
C THR A 95 7.84 7.41 19.41
N MET A 96 8.43 6.84 18.36
CA MET A 96 7.80 5.82 17.51
C MET A 96 7.37 4.58 18.29
N GLY A 97 8.27 4.02 19.11
CA GLY A 97 7.97 2.88 19.97
C GLY A 97 6.87 3.19 20.99
N ARG A 98 6.90 4.41 21.57
CA ARG A 98 5.84 4.88 22.46
C ARG A 98 4.49 4.95 21.74
N TYR A 99 4.41 5.56 20.55
CA TYR A 99 3.15 5.60 19.78
C TYR A 99 2.65 4.20 19.42
N ALA A 100 3.56 3.27 19.10
CA ALA A 100 3.23 1.89 18.83
C ALA A 100 2.64 1.13 20.04
N VAL A 101 2.80 1.61 21.27
CA VAL A 101 2.21 1.02 22.48
C VAL A 101 1.03 1.84 23.03
N THR A 102 1.05 3.15 22.81
CA THR A 102 0.07 4.08 23.42
C THR A 102 -1.20 4.25 22.58
N GLU A 103 -1.12 4.01 21.26
CA GLU A 103 -2.24 4.20 20.33
C GLU A 103 -2.66 2.86 19.71
N PRO A 104 -3.69 2.18 20.26
CA PRO A 104 -4.14 0.89 19.73
C PRO A 104 -4.66 1.00 18.28
N THR A 105 -4.99 2.22 17.81
CA THR A 105 -5.51 2.45 16.45
C THR A 105 -4.39 2.27 15.44
N LEU A 106 -3.19 2.74 15.82
CA LEU A 106 -2.00 2.58 15.03
C LEU A 106 -1.66 1.09 14.90
N ILE A 107 -1.69 0.33 15.99
CA ILE A 107 -1.40 -1.11 15.98
C ILE A 107 -2.39 -1.86 15.09
N GLN A 108 -3.69 -1.59 15.22
CA GLN A 108 -4.71 -2.20 14.39
C GLN A 108 -4.45 -1.93 12.90
N CYS A 109 -4.17 -0.68 12.52
CA CYS A 109 -3.82 -0.32 11.15
C CYS A 109 -2.53 -1.00 10.69
N CYS A 110 -1.51 -1.10 11.55
CA CYS A 110 -0.25 -1.77 11.26
C CYS A 110 -0.43 -3.27 11.02
N LEU A 111 -1.23 -3.96 11.85
CA LEU A 111 -1.52 -5.39 11.70
C LEU A 111 -2.35 -5.65 10.43
N ILE A 112 -3.38 -4.84 10.17
CA ILE A 112 -4.19 -4.94 8.94
C ILE A 112 -3.31 -4.69 7.71
N GLY A 113 -2.47 -3.66 7.74
CA GLY A 113 -1.54 -3.32 6.66
C GLY A 113 -0.48 -4.40 6.42
N LEU A 114 0.07 -4.98 7.49
CA LEU A 114 1.00 -6.11 7.42
C LEU A 114 0.34 -7.28 6.68
N LEU A 115 -0.84 -7.73 7.14
CA LEU A 115 -1.56 -8.84 6.50
C LEU A 115 -1.96 -8.52 5.06
N SER A 116 -2.41 -7.29 4.78
CA SER A 116 -2.84 -6.88 3.43
C SER A 116 -1.67 -6.94 2.45
N SER A 117 -0.51 -6.47 2.88
CA SER A 117 0.70 -6.48 2.07
C SER A 117 1.25 -7.89 1.86
N ALA A 118 1.08 -8.78 2.84
CA ALA A 118 1.45 -10.18 2.71
C ALA A 118 0.58 -10.88 1.66
N ILE A 119 -0.74 -10.65 1.69
CA ILE A 119 -1.68 -11.18 0.69
C ILE A 119 -1.33 -10.67 -0.70
N PHE A 120 -1.12 -9.35 -0.84
CA PHE A 120 -0.78 -8.73 -2.11
C PHE A 120 0.49 -9.33 -2.74
N VAL A 121 1.58 -9.44 -1.97
CA VAL A 121 2.83 -10.01 -2.47
C VAL A 121 2.70 -11.51 -2.73
N ASN A 122 1.99 -12.24 -1.87
CA ASN A 122 1.72 -13.65 -2.07
C ASN A 122 0.97 -13.90 -3.40
N PHE A 123 -0.02 -13.08 -3.72
CA PHE A 123 -0.75 -13.17 -4.98
C PHE A 123 0.18 -12.98 -6.19
N TRP A 124 0.95 -11.89 -6.22
CA TRP A 124 1.82 -11.58 -7.37
C TRP A 124 2.95 -12.59 -7.59
N VAL A 125 3.52 -13.14 -6.52
CA VAL A 125 4.55 -14.19 -6.59
C VAL A 125 3.94 -15.48 -7.16
N ASN A 126 2.80 -15.91 -6.61
CA ASN A 126 2.17 -17.16 -7.03
C ASN A 126 1.48 -17.07 -8.38
N LEU A 127 1.02 -15.90 -8.80
CA LEU A 127 0.50 -15.66 -10.15
C LEU A 127 1.55 -16.00 -11.20
N THR A 128 2.81 -15.61 -10.96
CA THR A 128 3.92 -15.92 -11.87
C THR A 128 4.14 -17.43 -11.98
N PHE A 129 4.13 -18.14 -10.85
CA PHE A 129 4.26 -19.60 -10.86
C PHE A 129 3.07 -20.28 -11.53
N LEU A 130 1.84 -19.85 -11.24
CA LEU A 130 0.62 -20.43 -11.81
C LEU A 130 0.53 -20.26 -13.33
N LEU A 131 0.97 -19.10 -13.85
CA LEU A 131 0.98 -18.85 -15.29
C LEU A 131 2.08 -19.62 -16.01
N THR A 132 3.19 -19.90 -15.32
CA THR A 132 4.31 -20.68 -15.88
C THR A 132 4.01 -22.18 -15.91
N ASP A 133 3.38 -22.69 -14.85
CA ASP A 133 3.04 -24.11 -14.70
C ASP A 133 1.80 -24.51 -15.53
N ALA A 134 1.55 -25.83 -15.63
CA ALA A 134 0.29 -26.33 -16.20
C ALA A 134 -0.90 -25.82 -15.35
N PRO A 135 -1.96 -25.25 -15.96
CA PRO A 135 -2.45 -25.46 -17.33
C PRO A 135 -2.18 -24.34 -18.37
N TYR A 136 -1.47 -23.26 -18.02
CA TYR A 136 -1.38 -22.07 -18.91
C TYR A 136 -0.14 -22.06 -19.83
N HIS A 137 1.01 -22.54 -19.35
CA HIS A 137 2.28 -22.56 -20.12
C HIS A 137 2.64 -21.20 -20.77
N PHE A 138 2.45 -20.11 -20.04
CA PHE A 138 2.71 -18.77 -20.57
C PHE A 138 4.19 -18.43 -20.62
N SER A 139 4.58 -17.69 -21.67
CA SER A 139 5.94 -17.18 -21.81
C SER A 139 6.22 -16.03 -20.84
N THR A 140 7.49 -15.73 -20.61
CA THR A 140 7.91 -14.66 -19.68
C THR A 140 7.37 -13.31 -20.13
N LEU A 141 7.25 -13.10 -21.44
CA LEU A 141 6.61 -11.92 -22.04
C LEU A 141 5.12 -11.82 -21.68
N GLN A 142 4.36 -12.92 -21.81
CA GLN A 142 2.93 -12.93 -21.49
C GLN A 142 2.69 -12.64 -20.00
N ILE A 143 3.51 -13.20 -19.12
CA ILE A 143 3.49 -12.89 -17.68
C ILE A 143 3.85 -11.42 -17.44
N GLY A 144 4.82 -10.87 -18.18
CA GLY A 144 5.15 -9.45 -18.14
C GLY A 144 3.97 -8.55 -18.49
N LEU A 145 3.14 -8.94 -19.47
CA LEU A 145 1.93 -8.22 -19.87
C LEU A 145 0.84 -8.23 -18.78
N PHE A 146 0.79 -9.24 -17.91
CA PHE A 146 -0.09 -9.18 -16.72
C PHE A 146 0.26 -8.01 -15.80
N GLY A 147 1.51 -7.53 -15.82
CA GLY A 147 1.90 -6.28 -15.14
C GLY A 147 1.11 -5.06 -15.61
N LEU A 148 0.61 -5.04 -16.86
CA LEU A 148 -0.25 -3.97 -17.37
C LEU A 148 -1.63 -3.96 -16.67
N ILE A 149 -2.16 -5.14 -16.32
CA ILE A 149 -3.42 -5.24 -15.56
C ILE A 149 -3.22 -4.66 -14.16
N GLY A 150 -2.08 -4.93 -13.53
CA GLY A 150 -1.74 -4.33 -12.24
C GLY A 150 -1.69 -2.81 -12.29
N ALA A 151 -1.23 -2.25 -13.40
CA ALA A 151 -1.29 -0.81 -13.65
C ALA A 151 -2.69 -0.25 -13.71
N LEU A 152 -3.63 -0.95 -14.36
CA LEU A 152 -5.04 -0.54 -14.34
C LEU A 152 -5.54 -0.46 -12.89
N GLY A 153 -5.14 -1.42 -12.04
CA GLY A 153 -5.36 -1.38 -10.61
C GLY A 153 -4.84 -0.09 -9.97
N VAL A 154 -3.60 0.33 -10.29
CA VAL A 154 -3.07 1.58 -9.74
C VAL A 154 -3.72 2.83 -10.32
N MET A 155 -4.14 2.82 -11.59
CA MET A 155 -4.89 3.92 -12.20
C MET A 155 -6.25 4.16 -11.52
N THR A 156 -6.82 3.16 -10.85
CA THR A 156 -8.03 3.35 -10.03
C THR A 156 -7.77 4.01 -8.68
N ALA A 157 -6.51 4.16 -8.26
CA ALA A 157 -6.17 4.70 -6.94
C ALA A 157 -6.78 6.08 -6.63
N PRO A 158 -6.85 7.06 -7.57
CA PRO A 158 -7.53 8.33 -7.32
C PRO A 158 -9.05 8.17 -7.12
N LEU A 159 -9.67 7.23 -7.84
CA LEU A 159 -11.10 6.94 -7.73
C LEU A 159 -11.41 6.30 -6.37
N VAL A 160 -10.56 5.35 -5.96
CA VAL A 160 -10.58 4.75 -4.63
C VAL A 160 -10.37 5.81 -3.55
N GLY A 161 -9.44 6.75 -3.73
CA GLY A 161 -9.22 7.87 -2.81
C GLY A 161 -10.49 8.70 -2.60
N ARG A 162 -11.14 9.12 -3.70
CA ARG A 162 -12.42 9.86 -3.63
C ARG A 162 -13.55 9.08 -2.96
N PHE A 163 -13.54 7.76 -3.06
CA PHE A 163 -14.50 6.89 -2.39
C PHE A 163 -14.20 6.76 -0.89
N VAL A 164 -12.92 6.63 -0.53
CA VAL A 164 -12.45 6.62 0.86
C VAL A 164 -12.78 7.93 1.55
N ASP A 165 -12.64 9.07 0.88
CA ASP A 165 -12.91 10.39 1.46
C ASP A 165 -14.40 10.60 1.81
N LYS A 166 -15.32 9.84 1.21
CA LYS A 166 -16.78 9.93 1.46
C LYS A 166 -17.27 9.03 2.59
N LEU A 167 -16.43 8.13 3.07
CA LEU A 167 -16.80 7.06 3.99
C LEU A 167 -15.86 7.08 5.19
N SER A 168 -16.34 6.70 6.37
CA SER A 168 -15.46 6.57 7.54
C SER A 168 -14.37 5.54 7.28
N GLY A 169 -13.12 5.83 7.65
CA GLY A 169 -11.99 4.91 7.39
C GLY A 169 -12.20 3.48 7.95
N TRP A 170 -13.03 3.30 8.98
CA TRP A 170 -13.40 1.95 9.44
C TRP A 170 -14.26 1.20 8.40
N THR A 171 -15.30 1.84 7.87
CA THR A 171 -16.19 1.24 6.86
C THR A 171 -15.47 0.94 5.57
N THR A 172 -14.63 1.87 5.09
CA THR A 172 -13.81 1.68 3.90
C THR A 172 -12.82 0.52 4.05
N THR A 173 -12.22 0.36 5.23
CA THR A 173 -11.36 -0.81 5.52
C THR A 173 -12.17 -2.11 5.48
N GLY A 174 -13.38 -2.13 6.03
CA GLY A 174 -14.27 -3.29 5.98
C GLY A 174 -14.66 -3.68 4.55
N ILE A 175 -15.04 -2.69 3.72
CA ILE A 175 -15.35 -2.91 2.30
C ILE A 175 -14.11 -3.45 1.57
N SER A 176 -12.91 -2.95 1.89
CA SER A 176 -11.66 -3.41 1.24
C SER A 176 -11.36 -4.87 1.55
N ILE A 177 -11.62 -5.30 2.79
CA ILE A 177 -11.46 -6.70 3.20
C ILE A 177 -12.53 -7.57 2.53
N ALA A 178 -13.77 -7.10 2.46
CA ALA A 178 -14.85 -7.84 1.79
C ALA A 178 -14.57 -8.05 0.29
N ILE A 179 -14.10 -7.00 -0.40
CA ILE A 179 -13.62 -7.07 -1.79
C ILE A 179 -12.47 -8.09 -1.88
N GLY A 180 -11.48 -7.99 -0.99
CA GLY A 180 -10.36 -8.93 -0.91
C GLY A 180 -10.81 -10.38 -0.78
N ILE A 181 -11.71 -10.68 0.15
CA ILE A 181 -12.28 -12.02 0.37
C ILE A 181 -13.01 -12.51 -0.88
N ALA A 182 -13.85 -11.67 -1.50
CA ALA A 182 -14.62 -12.05 -2.67
C ALA A 182 -13.71 -12.47 -3.83
N PHE A 183 -12.76 -11.60 -4.20
CA PHE A 183 -11.84 -11.88 -5.31
C PHE A 183 -10.83 -12.99 -4.96
N GLN A 184 -10.38 -13.10 -3.71
CA GLN A 184 -9.48 -14.18 -3.28
C GLN A 184 -10.19 -15.55 -3.24
N SER A 185 -11.49 -15.57 -2.95
CA SER A 185 -12.31 -16.79 -3.02
C SER A 185 -12.50 -17.24 -4.47
N THR A 186 -12.75 -16.29 -5.38
CA THR A 186 -12.78 -16.55 -6.82
C THR A 186 -11.44 -17.06 -7.34
N PHE A 187 -10.30 -16.55 -6.84
CA PHE A 187 -8.98 -17.08 -7.17
C PHE A 187 -8.86 -18.56 -6.78
N THR A 188 -9.23 -18.90 -5.54
CA THR A 188 -9.10 -20.26 -5.01
C THR A 188 -10.01 -21.27 -5.71
N GLY A 189 -11.13 -20.81 -6.29
CA GLY A 189 -12.07 -21.65 -7.03
C GLY A 189 -11.81 -21.74 -8.54
N ALA A 190 -11.41 -20.64 -9.19
CA ALA A 190 -11.46 -20.49 -10.64
C ALA A 190 -10.09 -20.32 -11.32
N ALA A 191 -9.00 -20.19 -10.57
CA ALA A 191 -7.67 -19.89 -11.12
C ALA A 191 -7.09 -20.99 -12.03
N GLY A 192 -7.69 -22.20 -12.09
CA GLY A 192 -7.31 -23.26 -13.02
C GLY A 192 -8.28 -23.49 -14.19
N LEU A 193 -9.37 -22.73 -14.30
CA LEU A 193 -10.44 -22.97 -15.29
C LEU A 193 -10.42 -21.94 -16.43
N HIS A 194 -10.34 -20.64 -16.10
CA HIS A 194 -10.42 -19.57 -17.10
C HIS A 194 -9.51 -18.40 -16.75
N ILE A 195 -8.73 -17.95 -17.74
CA ILE A 195 -7.79 -16.85 -17.52
C ILE A 195 -8.47 -15.50 -17.26
N ALA A 196 -9.68 -15.30 -17.80
CA ALA A 196 -10.49 -14.11 -17.53
C ALA A 196 -10.78 -13.96 -16.03
N ALA A 197 -10.95 -15.06 -15.29
CA ALA A 197 -11.13 -15.02 -13.84
C ALA A 197 -9.87 -14.51 -13.15
N VAL A 198 -8.68 -14.93 -13.60
CA VAL A 198 -7.39 -14.46 -13.06
C VAL A 198 -7.20 -12.96 -13.28
N VAL A 199 -7.58 -12.45 -14.46
CA VAL A 199 -7.51 -11.00 -14.78
C VAL A 199 -8.45 -10.20 -13.89
N ILE A 200 -9.70 -10.64 -13.74
CA ILE A 200 -10.71 -9.98 -12.88
C ILE A 200 -10.26 -9.97 -11.42
N VAL A 201 -9.74 -11.09 -10.93
CA VAL A 201 -9.19 -11.20 -9.57
C VAL A 201 -7.99 -10.28 -9.38
N CYS A 202 -7.05 -10.25 -10.33
CA CYS A 202 -5.87 -9.38 -10.27
C CYS A 202 -6.28 -7.92 -10.09
N PHE A 203 -7.22 -7.44 -10.91
CA PHE A 203 -7.73 -6.09 -10.82
C PHE A 203 -8.45 -5.82 -9.49
N GLY A 204 -9.34 -6.73 -9.07
CA GLY A 204 -10.11 -6.59 -7.83
C GLY A 204 -9.24 -6.58 -6.56
N LEU A 205 -8.21 -7.44 -6.50
CA LEU A 205 -7.28 -7.49 -5.38
C LEU A 205 -6.38 -6.25 -5.31
N ASP A 206 -5.97 -5.71 -6.45
CA ASP A 206 -5.19 -4.46 -6.49
C ASP A 206 -6.04 -3.28 -6.01
N VAL A 207 -7.28 -3.14 -6.48
CA VAL A 207 -8.22 -2.12 -6.02
C VAL A 207 -8.46 -2.25 -4.50
N GLY A 208 -8.72 -3.46 -4.02
CA GLY A 208 -8.92 -3.73 -2.59
C GLY A 208 -7.69 -3.40 -1.75
N SER A 209 -6.49 -3.75 -2.21
CA SER A 209 -5.23 -3.46 -1.53
C SER A 209 -4.94 -1.96 -1.46
N GLN A 210 -5.19 -1.23 -2.56
CA GLN A 210 -5.06 0.23 -2.61
C GLN A 210 -6.05 0.89 -1.65
N MET A 211 -7.30 0.43 -1.64
CA MET A 211 -8.33 0.96 -0.74
C MET A 211 -7.97 0.74 0.73
N ASN A 212 -7.46 -0.45 1.07
CA ASN A 212 -6.98 -0.77 2.41
C ASN A 212 -5.81 0.14 2.82
N GLN A 213 -4.84 0.34 1.92
CA GLN A 213 -3.68 1.19 2.18
C GLN A 213 -4.05 2.67 2.38
N VAL A 214 -4.90 3.23 1.52
CA VAL A 214 -5.36 4.63 1.62
C VAL A 214 -6.19 4.81 2.89
N SER A 215 -7.12 3.90 3.16
CA SER A 215 -7.96 3.92 4.35
C SER A 215 -7.16 3.87 5.66
N ASN A 216 -6.20 2.95 5.78
CA ASN A 216 -5.33 2.87 6.96
C ASN A 216 -4.45 4.12 7.10
N SER A 217 -3.94 4.66 6.00
CA SER A 217 -3.13 5.89 6.02
C SER A 217 -3.96 7.07 6.53
N SER A 218 -5.21 7.23 6.04
CA SER A 218 -6.14 8.26 6.51
C SER A 218 -6.44 8.12 8.01
N ARG A 219 -6.73 6.91 8.49
CA ARG A 219 -6.96 6.61 9.92
C ARG A 219 -5.76 6.96 10.80
N ILE A 220 -4.53 6.71 10.33
CA ILE A 220 -3.30 7.05 11.06
C ILE A 220 -3.10 8.57 11.11
N TYR A 221 -3.37 9.27 10.02
CA TYR A 221 -3.21 10.73 9.94
C TYR A 221 -4.21 11.48 10.82
N ALA A 222 -5.37 10.89 11.11
CA ALA A 222 -6.39 11.47 11.99
C ALA A 222 -6.06 11.41 13.50
N ILE A 223 -5.04 10.63 13.92
CA ILE A 223 -4.73 10.43 15.36
C ILE A 223 -4.04 11.67 15.96
N GLU A 224 -2.95 12.12 15.34
CA GLU A 224 -2.10 13.18 15.89
C GLU A 224 -1.36 13.93 14.76
N PRO A 225 -1.79 15.15 14.39
CA PRO A 225 -1.22 15.92 13.28
C PRO A 225 0.29 16.19 13.42
N LEU A 226 0.78 16.36 14.64
CA LEU A 226 2.19 16.66 14.94
C LEU A 226 3.11 15.43 14.86
N ALA A 227 2.56 14.21 14.87
CA ALA A 227 3.32 12.96 14.84
C ALA A 227 3.14 12.15 13.54
N ARG A 228 2.48 12.71 12.52
CA ARG A 228 2.10 12.03 11.26
C ARG A 228 3.27 11.28 10.60
N ALA A 229 4.42 11.92 10.44
CA ALA A 229 5.59 11.29 9.80
C ALA A 229 6.11 10.08 10.59
N ARG A 230 6.11 10.15 11.93
CA ARG A 230 6.57 9.06 12.81
C ARG A 230 5.62 7.87 12.77
N MET A 231 4.32 8.13 12.90
CA MET A 231 3.31 7.07 12.88
C MET A 231 3.23 6.38 11.51
N ASN A 232 3.34 7.16 10.42
CA ASN A 232 3.39 6.60 9.07
C ASN A 232 4.63 5.72 8.86
N ALA A 233 5.78 6.11 9.38
CA ALA A 233 6.98 5.29 9.29
C ALA A 233 6.82 3.94 10.03
N VAL A 234 6.18 3.92 11.20
CA VAL A 234 5.82 2.66 11.89
C VAL A 234 4.93 1.78 11.00
N PHE A 235 3.88 2.36 10.41
CA PHE A 235 2.98 1.65 9.51
C PHE A 235 3.69 1.09 8.27
N VAL A 236 4.53 1.89 7.63
CA VAL A 236 5.35 1.47 6.48
C VAL A 236 6.26 0.30 6.85
N ILE A 237 6.91 0.34 8.02
CA ILE A 237 7.77 -0.76 8.49
C ILE A 237 6.95 -2.05 8.61
N SER A 238 5.76 -1.99 9.21
CA SER A 238 4.86 -3.15 9.33
C SER A 238 4.43 -3.69 7.96
N VAL A 239 4.09 -2.81 7.02
CA VAL A 239 3.77 -3.18 5.63
C VAL A 239 4.97 -3.86 4.95
N ARG A 240 6.20 -3.35 5.12
CA ARG A 240 7.39 -4.00 4.55
C ARG A 240 7.66 -5.37 5.14
N GLN A 241 7.39 -5.56 6.43
CA GLN A 241 7.51 -6.85 7.10
C GLN A 241 6.51 -7.86 6.53
N GLY A 242 5.27 -7.42 6.27
CA GLY A 242 4.26 -8.23 5.61
C GLY A 242 4.65 -8.65 4.19
N GLN A 243 5.27 -7.77 3.40
CA GLN A 243 5.78 -8.11 2.05
C GLN A 243 6.85 -9.22 2.09
N VAL A 244 7.76 -9.17 3.07
CA VAL A 244 8.79 -10.21 3.27
C VAL A 244 8.16 -11.53 3.69
N MET A 245 7.19 -11.47 4.62
CA MET A 245 6.44 -12.65 5.07
C MET A 245 5.66 -13.30 3.91
N GLY A 246 4.95 -12.50 3.12
CA GLY A 246 4.18 -12.96 1.97
C GLY A 246 5.03 -13.66 0.91
N THR A 247 6.20 -13.09 0.57
CA THR A 247 7.12 -13.73 -0.39
C THR A 247 7.64 -15.07 0.13
N SER A 248 8.06 -15.11 1.40
CA SER A 248 8.75 -16.28 1.97
C SER A 248 7.79 -17.43 2.27
N VAL A 249 6.69 -17.14 2.96
CA VAL A 249 5.67 -18.14 3.31
C VAL A 249 4.89 -18.55 2.07
N GLY A 250 4.52 -17.57 1.23
CA GLY A 250 3.75 -17.80 0.02
C GLY A 250 4.40 -18.77 -0.95
N THR A 251 5.69 -18.55 -1.25
CA THR A 251 6.45 -19.42 -2.14
C THR A 251 6.54 -20.85 -1.59
N ARG A 252 6.78 -21.03 -0.29
CA ARG A 252 6.87 -22.37 0.33
C ARG A 252 5.54 -23.11 0.28
N VAL A 253 4.45 -22.44 0.61
CA VAL A 253 3.10 -23.03 0.59
C VAL A 253 2.71 -23.41 -0.84
N TYR A 254 3.00 -22.55 -1.81
CA TYR A 254 2.72 -22.83 -3.21
C TYR A 254 3.49 -24.04 -3.73
N LEU A 255 4.80 -24.13 -3.47
CA LEU A 255 5.63 -25.23 -3.95
C LEU A 255 5.26 -26.59 -3.34
N GLN A 256 4.76 -26.62 -2.10
CA GLN A 256 4.42 -27.86 -1.41
C GLN A 256 2.98 -28.33 -1.62
N HIS A 257 2.02 -27.40 -1.69
CA HIS A 257 0.59 -27.71 -1.65
C HIS A 257 -0.20 -27.10 -2.82
N GLY A 258 0.50 -26.44 -3.75
CA GLY A 258 -0.08 -25.85 -4.95
C GLY A 258 -0.83 -24.53 -4.71
N TRP A 259 -1.49 -24.07 -5.78
CA TRP A 259 -2.15 -22.77 -5.85
C TRP A 259 -3.36 -22.64 -4.91
N ARG A 260 -4.10 -23.73 -4.66
CA ARG A 260 -5.29 -23.73 -3.77
C ARG A 260 -4.92 -23.48 -2.32
N ALA A 261 -3.83 -24.08 -1.84
CA ALA A 261 -3.36 -23.89 -0.47
C ALA A 261 -2.86 -22.46 -0.23
N SER A 262 -2.20 -21.87 -1.23
CA SER A 262 -1.81 -20.46 -1.17
C SER A 262 -3.04 -19.53 -1.16
N GLY A 263 -4.07 -19.84 -1.95
CA GLY A 263 -5.33 -19.11 -1.92
C GLY A 263 -6.03 -19.20 -0.56
N ALA A 264 -6.06 -20.39 0.04
CA ALA A 264 -6.61 -20.62 1.38
C ALA A 264 -5.83 -19.88 2.48
N LEU A 265 -4.49 -19.83 2.39
CA LEU A 265 -3.65 -19.04 3.29
C LEU A 265 -4.00 -17.55 3.22
N ALA A 266 -4.14 -17.01 2.00
CA ALA A 266 -4.53 -15.62 1.79
C ALA A 266 -5.95 -15.32 2.31
N LEU A 267 -6.90 -16.26 2.15
CA LEU A 267 -8.23 -16.16 2.76
C LEU A 267 -8.16 -16.17 4.29
N GLY A 268 -7.31 -17.01 4.88
CA GLY A 268 -7.06 -17.01 6.32
C GLY A 268 -6.54 -15.67 6.84
N PHE A 269 -5.63 -15.03 6.09
CA PHE A 269 -5.15 -13.69 6.42
C PHE A 269 -6.23 -12.61 6.29
N HIS A 270 -7.10 -12.68 5.27
CA HIS A 270 -8.26 -11.78 5.18
C HIS A 270 -9.26 -12.00 6.33
N GLY A 271 -9.49 -13.25 6.73
CA GLY A 271 -10.30 -13.58 7.91
C GLY A 271 -9.72 -12.98 9.18
N LEU A 272 -8.40 -13.08 9.37
CA LEU A 272 -7.72 -12.46 10.50
C LEU A 272 -7.81 -10.92 10.46
N GLN A 273 -7.70 -10.30 9.29
CA GLN A 273 -7.92 -8.86 9.15
C GLN A 273 -9.33 -8.45 9.55
N LEU A 274 -10.33 -9.26 9.18
CA LEU A 274 -11.72 -9.02 9.53
C LEU A 274 -11.91 -9.12 11.05
N VAL A 275 -11.36 -10.15 11.70
CA VAL A 275 -11.37 -10.28 13.16
C VAL A 275 -10.69 -9.08 13.82
N LEU A 276 -9.51 -8.67 13.34
CA LEU A 276 -8.80 -7.50 13.86
C LEU A 276 -9.57 -6.19 13.65
N LEU A 277 -10.31 -6.07 12.56
CA LEU A 277 -11.17 -4.92 12.30
C LEU A 277 -12.37 -4.88 13.25
N PHE A 278 -12.99 -6.04 13.52
CA PHE A 278 -14.14 -6.16 14.42
C PHE A 278 -13.78 -6.15 15.91
N LEU A 279 -12.54 -6.52 16.27
CA LEU A 279 -12.05 -6.46 17.65
C LEU A 279 -12.15 -5.04 18.21
N ARG A 280 -12.05 -4.03 17.34
CA ARG A 280 -12.24 -2.62 17.67
C ARG A 280 -13.19 -1.98 16.67
N GLY A 281 -14.45 -1.87 17.06
CA GLY A 281 -15.54 -1.31 16.26
C GLY A 281 -15.38 0.19 15.95
N PRO A 282 -16.32 0.77 15.20
CA PRO A 282 -16.29 2.20 14.89
C PRO A 282 -16.33 3.05 16.17
N ARG A 283 -15.54 4.12 16.19
CA ARG A 283 -15.51 5.16 17.25
C ARG A 283 -15.22 4.70 18.70
N VAL A 284 -14.46 3.62 18.90
CA VAL A 284 -13.94 3.24 20.25
C VAL A 284 -13.01 4.33 20.78
N GLU A 285 -13.08 4.63 22.09
CA GLU A 285 -12.20 5.59 22.77
C GLU A 285 -10.72 5.41 22.38
N ARG A 286 -10.00 6.53 22.27
CA ARG A 286 -8.62 6.63 21.73
C ARG A 286 -7.68 5.57 22.32
N LYS A 287 -7.83 5.21 23.60
CA LYS A 287 -6.96 4.28 24.35
C LYS A 287 -7.52 2.86 24.53
N SER A 288 -8.76 2.58 24.14
CA SER A 288 -9.40 1.27 24.39
C SER A 288 -9.14 0.29 23.25
N TRP A 289 -8.68 -0.91 23.59
CA TRP A 289 -8.32 -1.98 22.65
C TRP A 289 -9.53 -2.74 22.10
N ILE A 290 -10.62 -2.82 22.87
CA ILE A 290 -11.82 -3.59 22.56
C ILE A 290 -13.05 -2.73 22.86
N GLY A 291 -14.01 -2.71 21.92
CA GLY A 291 -15.29 -2.02 22.13
C GLY A 291 -16.07 -1.80 20.83
N TRP A 292 -17.35 -1.51 20.97
CA TRP A 292 -18.23 -1.01 19.91
C TRP A 292 -18.88 0.26 20.46
N ALA A 293 -18.62 1.41 19.84
CA ALA A 293 -19.41 2.61 20.10
C ALA A 293 -20.54 2.70 19.06
N ASN A 294 -21.72 3.11 19.48
CA ASN A 294 -22.94 3.08 18.67
C ASN A 294 -22.76 3.77 17.29
N ALA A 295 -23.29 3.13 16.24
CA ALA A 295 -23.21 3.58 14.86
C ALA A 295 -23.92 4.94 14.63
N PRO A 296 -23.36 5.87 13.83
CA PRO A 296 -24.14 6.99 13.33
C PRO A 296 -24.86 6.60 12.04
N THR A 297 -26.11 7.03 11.95
CA THR A 297 -26.86 7.17 10.71
C THR A 297 -26.06 8.01 9.68
N PRO A 298 -26.00 7.58 8.40
CA PRO A 298 -25.26 8.29 7.36
C PRO A 298 -25.88 9.69 7.16
N GLY A 299 -25.18 10.73 7.62
CA GLY A 299 -25.64 12.12 7.53
C GLY A 299 -25.00 13.07 8.55
N LYS A 300 -24.66 12.59 9.75
CA LYS A 300 -24.04 13.43 10.81
C LYS A 300 -22.53 13.65 10.63
N GLU A 301 -21.84 12.81 9.87
CA GLU A 301 -20.38 12.93 9.62
C GLU A 301 -20.00 14.21 8.88
N ILE A 302 -20.77 14.61 7.87
CA ILE A 302 -20.50 15.83 7.10
C ILE A 302 -20.73 17.09 7.97
N GLN A 303 -21.63 17.00 8.96
CA GLN A 303 -22.00 18.12 9.81
C GLN A 303 -20.98 18.35 10.95
N GLU A 304 -20.50 17.31 11.62
CA GLU A 304 -19.49 17.44 12.69
C GLU A 304 -18.11 17.84 12.17
N GLU A 305 -17.72 17.35 10.98
CA GLU A 305 -16.42 17.67 10.37
C GLU A 305 -16.41 19.09 9.77
N SER A 306 -17.55 19.56 9.23
CA SER A 306 -17.75 20.95 8.82
C SER A 306 -17.70 21.92 10.02
N SER A 307 -18.38 21.59 11.12
CA SER A 307 -18.41 22.44 12.33
C SER A 307 -17.02 22.57 12.97
N LYS A 308 -16.25 21.48 13.07
CA LYS A 308 -14.88 21.54 13.61
C LYS A 308 -13.92 22.32 12.72
N ASN A 309 -14.06 22.20 11.41
CA ASN A 309 -13.23 23.00 10.49
C ASN A 309 -13.60 24.50 10.55
N LEU A 310 -14.87 24.84 10.80
CA LEU A 310 -15.30 26.22 11.03
C LEU A 310 -14.72 26.80 12.33
N GLU A 311 -14.75 26.06 13.44
CA GLU A 311 -14.15 26.50 14.72
C GLU A 311 -12.63 26.67 14.66
N ILE A 312 -11.92 25.88 13.84
CA ILE A 312 -10.48 26.02 13.65
C ILE A 312 -10.15 27.28 12.83
N VAL A 313 -10.94 27.57 11.79
CA VAL A 313 -10.77 28.76 10.95
C VAL A 313 -11.12 30.04 11.72
N GLU A 314 -12.06 29.98 12.66
CA GLU A 314 -12.45 31.13 13.49
C GLU A 314 -11.40 31.45 14.57
N ASN A 315 -10.74 30.43 15.13
CA ASN A 315 -9.64 30.60 16.09
C ASN A 315 -8.30 31.02 15.46
N GLU A 316 -8.09 30.82 14.15
CA GLU A 316 -6.91 31.34 13.43
C GLU A 316 -7.04 32.83 13.06
N LYS A 317 -8.21 33.44 13.28
CA LYS A 317 -8.50 34.85 12.94
C LYS A 317 -8.53 35.81 14.13
N VAL A 318 -8.25 35.35 15.35
CA VAL A 318 -8.17 36.15 16.59
C VAL A 318 -6.74 36.17 17.09
#